data_AF-A0A8J4X3Y0-F1
#
_entry.id   AF-A0A8J4X3Y0-F1
#
_cell.length_a   1.000
_cell.length_b   1.000
_cell.length_c   1.000
_cell.angle_alpha   90.00
_cell.angle_beta   90.00
_cell.angle_gamma   90.00
#
_symmetry.space_group_name_H-M   'P 1'
#
loop_
_entity.id
_entity.type
_entity.pdbx_description
1 polymer ?
#
loop_
_entity_poly.entity_id
_entity_poly.type
_entity_poly.pdbx_seq_one_letter_code
_entity_poly.pdbx_strand_id
1 'polypeptide(L)'
;MLSKRIYAGWFVVHFSLITAVCFAGIFSLIAEGTTMLPSALQKYARKAELIGALVLGKEAAASSPVRQGIATYLHAAGIQAGYSFFAPNIPDYHKLTLELYYEDGRVEYESPHVIGRAAALHLDSLLSRLGDKRYEPLREVVVKMLALSVWRERPDVKKIRATFGAVSPPDISDFERGKSESFQPMFSYDFSLREEKR
;
A
#
# COMPACT_ATOMS: atom_id res chain seq x y z
N MET A 1 -39.07 -4.36 -29.21
CA MET A 1 -38.25 -3.12 -29.14
C MET A 1 -37.85 -2.71 -27.72
N LEU A 2 -38.72 -2.91 -26.71
CA LEU A 2 -38.44 -2.53 -25.32
C LEU A 2 -37.22 -3.25 -24.70
N SER A 3 -37.09 -4.56 -24.90
CA SER A 3 -35.95 -5.36 -24.41
C SER A 3 -34.59 -4.85 -24.93
N LYS A 4 -34.47 -4.48 -26.22
CA LYS A 4 -33.25 -3.89 -26.79
C LYS A 4 -32.88 -2.56 -26.13
N ARG A 5 -33.88 -1.73 -25.79
CA ARG A 5 -33.66 -0.46 -25.08
C ARG A 5 -33.21 -0.68 -23.64
N ILE A 6 -33.74 -1.71 -22.97
CA ILE A 6 -33.33 -2.08 -21.61
C ILE A 6 -31.87 -2.55 -21.59
N TYR A 7 -31.46 -3.42 -22.53
CA TYR A 7 -30.06 -3.84 -22.65
C TYR A 7 -29.13 -2.68 -22.99
N ALA A 8 -29.54 -1.78 -23.89
CA ALA A 8 -28.77 -0.58 -24.18
C ALA A 8 -28.62 0.33 -22.95
N GLY A 9 -29.68 0.47 -22.14
CA GLY A 9 -29.64 1.19 -20.88
C GLY A 9 -28.64 0.58 -19.88
N TRP A 10 -28.70 -0.74 -19.69
CA TRP A 10 -27.75 -1.45 -18.83
C TRP A 10 -26.31 -1.38 -19.33
N PHE A 11 -26.10 -1.45 -20.65
CA PHE A 11 -24.80 -1.26 -21.27
C PHE A 11 -24.26 0.13 -20.96
N VAL A 12 -25.06 1.19 -21.16
CA VAL A 12 -24.66 2.56 -20.84
C VAL A 12 -24.31 2.70 -19.35
N VAL A 13 -25.15 2.18 -18.45
CA VAL A 13 -24.89 2.23 -17.00
C VAL A 13 -23.59 1.53 -16.65
N HIS A 14 -23.36 0.32 -17.16
CA HIS A 14 -22.14 -0.43 -16.92
C HIS A 14 -20.89 0.32 -17.39
N PHE A 15 -20.90 0.82 -18.63
CA PHE A 15 -19.77 1.57 -19.18
C PHE A 15 -19.55 2.91 -18.47
N SER A 16 -20.61 3.60 -18.05
CA SER A 16 -20.52 4.80 -17.22
C SER A 16 -19.86 4.51 -15.86
N LEU A 17 -20.19 3.38 -15.23
CA LEU A 17 -19.56 2.96 -13.97
C LEU A 17 -18.08 2.62 -14.15
N ILE A 18 -17.71 1.86 -15.19
CA ILE A 18 -16.29 1.60 -15.53
C ILE A 18 -15.55 2.92 -15.70
N THR A 19 -16.12 3.81 -16.51
CA THR A 19 -15.55 5.11 -16.82
C THR A 19 -15.33 5.93 -15.55
N ALA A 20 -16.33 5.99 -14.67
CA ALA A 20 -16.24 6.69 -13.39
C ALA A 20 -15.15 6.10 -12.47
N VAL A 21 -15.03 4.77 -12.39
CA VAL A 21 -13.99 4.10 -11.59
C VAL A 21 -12.59 4.42 -12.15
N CYS A 22 -12.41 4.33 -13.48
CA CYS A 22 -11.13 4.62 -14.12
C CYS A 22 -10.72 6.10 -13.96
N PHE A 23 -11.64 7.04 -14.21
CA PHE A 23 -11.37 8.46 -14.05
C PHE A 23 -11.09 8.84 -12.60
N ALA A 24 -11.85 8.29 -11.64
CA ALA A 24 -11.58 8.54 -10.23
C ALA A 24 -10.15 8.12 -9.84
N GLY A 25 -9.69 6.96 -10.34
CA GLY A 25 -8.31 6.51 -10.13
C GLY A 25 -7.27 7.42 -10.78
N ILE A 26 -7.44 7.79 -12.04
CA ILE A 26 -6.52 8.68 -12.77
C ILE A 26 -6.44 10.06 -12.09
N PHE A 27 -7.58 10.65 -11.76
CA PHE A 27 -7.61 11.98 -11.14
C PHE A 27 -7.05 11.96 -9.72
N SER A 28 -7.19 10.86 -8.98
CA SER A 28 -6.54 10.68 -7.69
C SER A 28 -5.01 10.75 -7.83
N LEU A 29 -4.44 9.99 -8.77
CA LEU A 29 -2.98 10.02 -9.05
C LEU A 29 -2.49 11.42 -9.44
N ILE A 30 -3.22 12.11 -10.33
CA ILE A 30 -2.86 13.47 -10.73
C ILE A 30 -2.95 14.42 -9.54
N ALA A 31 -3.99 14.31 -8.70
CA ALA A 31 -4.21 15.17 -7.54
C ALA A 31 -3.21 14.95 -6.40
N GLU A 32 -2.62 13.76 -6.33
CA GLU A 32 -1.52 13.41 -5.41
C GLU A 32 -0.14 13.83 -5.96
N GLY A 33 -0.06 14.27 -7.22
CA GLY A 33 1.20 14.68 -7.83
C GLY A 33 2.07 13.52 -8.28
N THR A 34 1.53 12.30 -8.35
CA THR A 34 2.25 11.09 -8.78
C THR A 34 2.25 10.95 -10.31
N THR A 35 2.14 12.05 -11.05
CA THR A 35 2.14 12.04 -12.53
C THR A 35 3.03 13.17 -13.07
N MET A 36 3.46 13.05 -14.33
CA MET A 36 4.26 14.09 -15.02
C MET A 36 3.45 15.35 -15.40
N LEU A 37 2.17 15.42 -15.03
CA LEU A 37 1.32 16.55 -15.38
C LEU A 37 1.65 17.79 -14.54
N PRO A 38 1.53 19.01 -15.11
CA PRO A 38 1.78 20.24 -14.38
C PRO A 38 1.00 20.33 -13.07
N SER A 39 1.65 20.81 -12.01
CA SER A 39 1.04 20.98 -10.67
C SER A 39 -0.23 21.85 -10.68
N ALA A 40 -0.37 22.75 -11.65
CA ALA A 40 -1.58 23.54 -11.89
C ALA A 40 -2.84 22.67 -12.10
N LEU A 41 -2.69 21.44 -12.61
CA LEU A 41 -3.79 20.51 -12.86
C LEU A 41 -4.26 19.78 -11.60
N GLN A 42 -3.47 19.75 -10.52
CA GLN A 42 -3.82 19.03 -9.28
C GLN A 42 -5.14 19.52 -8.68
N LYS A 43 -5.39 20.83 -8.70
CA LYS A 43 -6.64 21.42 -8.19
C LYS A 43 -7.86 20.99 -9.00
N TYR A 44 -7.71 20.85 -10.31
CA TYR A 44 -8.78 20.39 -11.19
C TYR A 44 -8.99 18.88 -11.06
N ALA A 45 -7.89 18.12 -10.98
CA ALA A 45 -7.92 16.68 -10.73
C ALA A 45 -8.59 16.36 -9.40
N ARG A 46 -8.28 17.08 -8.31
CA ARG A 46 -8.95 16.89 -7.00
C ARG A 46 -10.46 17.12 -7.08
N LYS A 47 -10.91 18.11 -7.86
CA LYS A 47 -12.35 18.33 -8.10
C LYS A 47 -12.97 17.19 -8.91
N ALA A 48 -12.29 16.72 -9.94
CA ALA A 48 -12.77 15.62 -10.78
C ALA A 48 -12.80 14.28 -10.03
N GLU A 49 -11.84 14.03 -9.15
CA GLU A 49 -11.81 12.91 -8.22
C GLU A 49 -13.04 12.94 -7.29
N LEU A 50 -13.34 14.08 -6.67
CA LEU A 50 -14.52 14.24 -5.80
C LEU A 50 -15.83 13.99 -6.56
N ILE A 51 -15.94 14.45 -7.81
CA ILE A 51 -17.10 14.16 -8.67
C ILE A 51 -17.19 12.65 -8.95
N GLY A 52 -16.07 12.00 -9.27
CA GLY A 52 -16.02 10.55 -9.43
C GLY A 52 -16.43 9.79 -8.17
N ALA A 53 -15.96 10.23 -7.00
CA ALA A 53 -16.32 9.66 -5.70
C ALA A 53 -17.82 9.81 -5.40
N LEU A 54 -18.40 10.97 -5.73
CA LEU A 54 -19.83 11.22 -5.60
C LEU A 54 -20.66 10.29 -6.51
N VAL A 55 -20.29 10.16 -7.79
CA VAL A 55 -20.96 9.28 -8.76
C VAL A 55 -20.92 7.81 -8.32
N LEU A 56 -19.82 7.39 -7.68
CA LEU A 56 -19.66 6.04 -7.14
C LEU A 56 -20.32 5.86 -5.75
N GLY A 57 -20.99 6.89 -5.23
CA GLY A 57 -21.63 6.86 -3.92
C GLY A 57 -20.66 6.73 -2.74
N LYS A 58 -19.37 7.02 -2.94
CA LYS A 58 -18.33 6.90 -1.90
C LYS A 58 -18.49 7.93 -0.77
N GLU A 59 -19.04 9.09 -1.07
CA GLU A 59 -19.36 10.17 -0.11
C GLU A 59 -20.58 9.84 0.77
N ALA A 60 -21.41 8.87 0.39
CA ALA A 60 -22.56 8.47 1.19
C ALA A 60 -22.13 7.61 2.39
N ALA A 61 -22.90 7.65 3.48
CA ALA A 61 -22.65 6.79 4.65
C ALA A 61 -22.55 5.32 4.25
N ALA A 62 -21.70 4.55 4.93
CA ALA A 62 -21.46 3.13 4.63
C ALA A 62 -22.73 2.26 4.73
N SER A 63 -23.72 2.70 5.50
CA SER A 63 -25.04 2.07 5.64
C SER A 63 -26.05 2.50 4.56
N SER A 64 -25.67 3.37 3.62
CA SER A 64 -26.56 3.82 2.55
C SER A 64 -26.86 2.68 1.58
N PRO A 65 -28.15 2.35 1.33
CA PRO A 65 -28.53 1.30 0.38
C PRO A 65 -28.01 1.53 -1.03
N VAL A 66 -27.90 2.80 -1.44
CA VAL A 66 -27.38 3.19 -2.77
C VAL A 66 -25.88 2.86 -2.87
N ARG A 67 -25.10 3.21 -1.85
CA ARG A 67 -23.66 2.90 -1.81
C ARG A 67 -23.43 1.39 -1.79
N GLN A 68 -24.20 0.65 -1.00
CA GLN A 68 -24.11 -0.80 -0.93
C GLN A 68 -24.48 -1.45 -2.27
N GLY A 69 -25.57 -1.02 -2.91
CA GLY A 69 -25.98 -1.56 -4.21
C GLY A 69 -24.95 -1.33 -5.31
N ILE A 70 -24.38 -0.12 -5.40
CA ILE A 70 -23.30 0.18 -6.34
C ILE A 70 -22.07 -0.68 -6.03
N ALA A 71 -21.64 -0.76 -4.76
CA ALA A 71 -20.47 -1.54 -4.36
C ALA A 71 -20.64 -3.04 -4.67
N THR A 72 -21.80 -3.62 -4.37
CA THR A 72 -22.12 -5.02 -4.69
C THR A 72 -22.09 -5.27 -6.19
N TYR A 73 -22.65 -4.37 -6.99
CA TYR A 73 -22.61 -4.48 -8.45
C TYR A 73 -21.17 -4.39 -8.99
N LEU A 74 -20.40 -3.39 -8.56
CA LEU A 74 -19.00 -3.22 -8.99
C LEU A 74 -18.14 -4.44 -8.63
N HIS A 75 -18.40 -5.04 -7.46
CA HIS A 75 -17.74 -6.27 -7.02
C HIS A 75 -18.13 -7.46 -7.91
N ALA A 76 -19.42 -7.67 -8.15
CA ALA A 76 -19.90 -8.77 -8.99
C ALA A 76 -19.46 -8.65 -10.45
N ALA A 77 -19.35 -7.41 -10.95
CA ALA A 77 -18.87 -7.10 -12.29
C ALA A 77 -17.33 -7.06 -12.40
N GLY A 78 -16.59 -7.19 -11.29
CA GLY A 78 -15.13 -7.20 -11.29
C GLY A 78 -14.47 -5.84 -11.58
N ILE A 79 -15.20 -4.73 -11.47
CA ILE A 79 -14.75 -3.36 -11.83
C ILE A 79 -14.61 -2.44 -10.61
N GLN A 80 -14.39 -3.03 -9.44
CA GLN A 80 -14.23 -2.32 -8.17
C GLN A 80 -13.00 -1.39 -8.11
N ALA A 81 -12.00 -1.62 -8.98
CA ALA A 81 -10.82 -0.79 -9.15
C ALA A 81 -10.49 -0.67 -10.65
N GLY A 82 -10.02 0.52 -11.06
CA GLY A 82 -9.58 0.76 -12.43
C GLY A 82 -8.20 0.14 -12.71
N TYR A 83 -7.72 0.24 -13.95
CA TYR A 83 -6.38 -0.21 -14.35
C TYR A 83 -5.22 0.49 -13.63
N SER A 84 -5.49 1.44 -12.74
CA SER A 84 -4.53 1.99 -11.78
C SER A 84 -3.95 0.94 -10.82
N PHE A 85 -4.52 -0.28 -10.75
CA PHE A 85 -3.92 -1.42 -10.04
C PHE A 85 -2.60 -1.91 -10.70
N PHE A 86 -2.36 -1.55 -11.97
CA PHE A 86 -1.10 -1.78 -12.69
C PHE A 86 -0.38 -0.46 -12.96
N ALA A 87 -0.43 0.49 -12.02
CA ALA A 87 0.22 1.79 -12.21
C ALA A 87 1.75 1.62 -12.26
N PRO A 88 2.43 2.22 -13.26
CA PRO A 88 3.89 2.30 -13.32
C PRO A 88 4.49 3.22 -12.25
N ASN A 89 3.66 3.86 -11.41
CA ASN A 89 4.09 4.67 -10.28
C ASN A 89 3.56 4.02 -8.99
N ILE A 90 4.40 3.17 -8.39
CA ILE A 90 4.14 2.59 -7.08
C ILE A 90 4.34 3.72 -6.06
N PRO A 91 3.39 3.99 -5.16
CA PRO A 91 3.59 5.01 -4.14
C PRO A 91 4.75 4.61 -3.22
N ASP A 92 5.40 5.61 -2.60
CA ASP A 92 6.38 5.35 -1.55
C ASP A 92 5.76 4.44 -0.47
N TYR A 93 6.50 3.42 -0.08
CA TYR A 93 6.06 2.48 0.95
C TYR A 93 7.11 2.34 2.04
N HIS A 94 6.69 1.83 3.19
CA HIS A 94 7.58 1.61 4.31
C HIS A 94 8.04 0.16 4.34
N LYS A 95 9.34 -0.06 4.51
CA LYS A 95 9.94 -1.38 4.60
C LYS A 95 10.68 -1.54 5.93
N LEU A 96 10.50 -2.71 6.54
CA LEU A 96 11.30 -3.17 7.66
C LEU A 96 12.28 -4.25 7.16
N THR A 97 13.57 -4.03 7.35
CA THR A 97 14.62 -5.00 7.04
C THR A 97 15.24 -5.49 8.34
N LEU A 98 15.39 -6.80 8.48
CA LEU A 98 16.00 -7.45 9.64
C LEU A 98 17.35 -8.03 9.20
N GLU A 99 18.42 -7.53 9.79
CA GLU A 99 19.78 -8.06 9.61
C GLU A 99 20.04 -9.05 10.75
N LEU A 100 20.20 -10.32 10.39
CA LEU A 100 20.44 -11.43 11.30
C LEU A 100 21.95 -11.70 11.37
N TYR A 101 22.53 -11.54 12.54
CA TYR A 101 23.95 -11.80 12.79
C TYR A 101 24.12 -13.14 13.50
N TYR A 102 24.90 -14.02 12.88
CA TYR A 102 25.22 -15.36 13.39
C TYR A 102 26.58 -15.37 14.11
N GLU A 103 26.86 -16.42 14.89
CA GLU A 103 28.15 -16.57 15.60
C GLU A 103 29.35 -16.72 14.67
N ASP A 104 29.14 -17.29 13.48
CA ASP A 104 30.17 -17.50 12.46
C ASP A 104 30.51 -16.20 11.69
N GLY A 105 29.89 -15.07 12.04
CA GLY A 105 30.07 -13.78 11.38
C GLY A 105 29.22 -13.60 10.12
N ARG A 106 28.37 -14.58 9.77
CA ARG A 106 27.42 -14.46 8.67
C ARG A 106 26.37 -13.41 9.00
N VAL A 107 25.98 -12.64 7.97
CA VAL A 107 24.86 -11.69 8.04
C VAL A 107 23.85 -12.06 6.98
N GLU A 108 22.61 -12.30 7.41
CA GLU A 108 21.49 -12.54 6.50
C GLU A 108 20.49 -11.38 6.58
N TYR A 109 19.90 -11.05 5.44
CA TYR A 109 18.90 -10.00 5.33
C TYR A 109 17.53 -10.64 5.13
N GLU A 110 16.61 -10.34 6.04
CA GLU A 110 15.26 -10.88 6.00
C GLU A 110 14.21 -9.76 6.08
N SER A 111 13.06 -9.98 5.44
CA SER A 111 11.87 -9.14 5.63
C SER A 111 10.87 -9.92 6.48
N PRO A 112 10.03 -9.27 7.30
CA PRO A 112 9.08 -9.98 8.13
C PRO A 112 8.15 -10.83 7.26
N HIS A 113 8.21 -12.15 7.41
CA HIS A 113 7.37 -13.08 6.69
C HIS A 113 6.06 -13.30 7.44
N VAL A 114 4.96 -13.36 6.71
CA VAL A 114 3.65 -13.67 7.27
C VAL A 114 2.93 -14.70 6.41
N ILE A 115 2.22 -15.62 7.08
CA ILE A 115 1.50 -16.69 6.40
C ILE A 115 0.14 -16.16 5.94
N GLY A 116 -0.02 -16.03 4.62
CA GLY A 116 -1.29 -15.70 3.99
C GLY A 116 -1.48 -14.22 3.62
N ARG A 117 -2.31 -14.00 2.60
CA ARG A 117 -2.52 -12.68 1.98
C ARG A 117 -3.11 -11.64 2.94
N ALA A 118 -4.04 -12.04 3.81
CA ALA A 118 -4.64 -11.12 4.77
C ALA A 118 -3.61 -10.62 5.80
N ALA A 119 -2.76 -11.51 6.30
CA ALA A 119 -1.69 -11.16 7.23
C ALA A 119 -0.67 -10.21 6.60
N ALA A 120 -0.35 -10.40 5.30
CA ALA A 120 0.50 -9.49 4.54
C ALA A 120 -0.08 -8.07 4.47
N LEU A 121 -1.38 -7.93 4.16
CA LEU A 121 -2.05 -6.63 4.14
C LEU A 121 -2.09 -5.97 5.53
N HIS A 122 -2.27 -6.75 6.58
CA HIS A 122 -2.23 -6.24 7.95
C HIS A 122 -0.83 -5.77 8.34
N LEU A 123 0.22 -6.48 7.92
CA LEU A 123 1.61 -6.07 8.13
C LEU A 123 1.93 -4.78 7.38
N ASP A 124 1.55 -4.64 6.11
CA ASP A 124 1.74 -3.39 5.35
C ASP A 124 1.01 -2.21 6.00
N SER A 125 -0.23 -2.43 6.44
CA SER A 125 -1.01 -1.42 7.18
C SER A 125 -0.35 -1.03 8.51
N LEU A 126 0.28 -1.98 9.20
CA LEU A 126 1.03 -1.72 10.42
C LEU A 126 2.30 -0.90 10.12
N LEU A 127 3.10 -1.33 9.14
CA LEU A 127 4.34 -0.67 8.74
C LEU A 127 4.08 0.77 8.27
N SER A 128 3.04 0.99 7.46
CA SER A 128 2.66 2.35 7.02
C SER A 128 2.33 3.29 8.18
N ARG A 129 1.75 2.78 9.29
CA ARG A 129 1.47 3.59 10.49
C ARG A 129 2.71 3.84 11.34
N LEU A 130 3.66 2.91 11.38
CA LEU A 130 4.89 3.07 12.18
C LEU A 130 5.76 4.25 11.72
N GLY A 131 5.68 4.63 10.44
CA GLY A 131 6.35 5.83 9.92
C GLY A 131 5.85 7.14 10.52
N ASP A 132 4.60 7.19 11.00
CA ASP A 132 4.00 8.38 11.59
C ASP A 132 4.55 8.62 13.01
N LYS A 133 4.85 9.89 13.34
CA LYS A 133 5.34 10.34 14.65
C LYS A 133 4.40 9.97 15.80
N ARG A 134 3.09 9.88 15.55
CA ARG A 134 2.08 9.51 16.57
C ARG A 134 2.31 8.11 17.17
N TYR A 135 2.98 7.22 16.42
CA TYR A 135 3.26 5.86 16.84
C TYR A 135 4.69 5.66 17.35
N GLU A 136 5.48 6.74 17.48
CA GLU A 136 6.86 6.69 17.97
C GLU A 136 7.04 5.87 19.27
N PRO A 137 6.18 6.02 20.31
CA PRO A 137 6.32 5.25 21.54
C PRO A 137 6.12 3.73 21.37
N LEU A 138 5.45 3.31 20.29
CA LEU A 138 5.13 1.90 20.01
C LEU A 138 6.10 1.24 19.05
N ARG A 139 6.96 2.01 18.35
CA ARG A 139 7.85 1.50 17.30
C ARG A 139 8.74 0.37 17.80
N GLU A 140 9.49 0.62 18.87
CA GLU A 140 10.42 -0.37 19.41
C GLU A 140 9.70 -1.65 19.82
N VAL A 141 8.55 -1.55 20.51
CA VAL A 141 7.79 -2.71 20.98
C VAL A 141 7.28 -3.54 19.80
N VAL A 142 6.71 -2.88 18.79
CA VAL A 142 6.20 -3.55 17.58
C VAL A 142 7.34 -4.21 16.81
N VAL A 143 8.45 -3.50 16.59
CA VAL A 143 9.62 -4.05 15.89
C VAL A 143 10.23 -5.21 16.69
N LYS A 144 10.28 -5.12 18.03
CA LYS A 144 10.73 -6.19 18.91
C LYS A 144 9.86 -7.44 18.80
N MET A 145 8.53 -7.30 18.70
CA MET A 145 7.64 -8.44 18.48
C MET A 145 7.89 -9.12 17.13
N LEU A 146 8.12 -8.33 16.08
CA LEU A 146 8.45 -8.87 14.75
C LEU A 146 9.82 -9.56 14.74
N ALA A 147 10.83 -8.95 15.35
CA ALA A 147 12.16 -9.53 15.50
C ALA A 147 12.12 -10.84 16.30
N LEU A 148 11.31 -10.89 17.38
CA LEU A 148 11.12 -12.10 18.18
C LEU A 148 10.47 -13.24 17.37
N SER A 149 9.55 -12.92 16.45
CA SER A 149 8.95 -13.91 15.56
C SER A 149 10.01 -14.58 14.69
N VAL A 150 10.88 -13.79 14.05
CA VAL A 150 11.98 -14.31 13.22
C VAL A 150 12.97 -15.11 14.06
N TRP A 151 13.28 -14.64 15.27
CA TRP A 151 14.18 -15.36 16.18
C TRP A 151 13.64 -16.75 16.57
N ARG A 152 12.32 -16.91 16.70
CA ARG A 152 11.71 -18.23 16.97
C ARG A 152 11.89 -19.21 15.82
N GLU A 153 11.95 -18.71 14.59
CA GLU A 153 12.20 -19.51 13.39
C GLU A 153 13.70 -19.76 13.16
N ARG A 154 14.55 -18.85 13.64
CA ARG A 154 16.02 -18.87 13.51
C ARG A 154 16.70 -18.75 14.89
N PRO A 155 16.69 -19.80 15.71
CA PRO A 155 17.19 -19.74 17.09
C PRO A 155 18.71 -19.57 17.20
N ASP A 156 19.45 -19.81 16.12
CA ASP A 156 20.90 -19.70 15.98
C ASP A 156 21.40 -18.26 15.78
N VAL A 157 20.50 -17.30 15.56
CA VAL A 157 20.84 -15.87 15.46
C VAL A 157 21.24 -15.32 16.83
N LYS A 158 22.29 -14.50 16.88
CA LYS A 158 22.81 -13.87 18.11
C LYS A 158 22.33 -12.45 18.31
N LYS A 159 22.24 -11.71 17.21
CA LYS A 159 21.81 -10.32 17.19
C LYS A 159 20.93 -10.08 15.97
N ILE A 160 19.86 -9.32 16.16
CA ILE A 160 19.02 -8.82 15.07
C ILE A 160 19.10 -7.30 15.09
N ARG A 161 19.52 -6.70 13.97
CA ARG A 161 19.33 -5.27 13.73
C ARG A 161 18.13 -5.08 12.84
N ALA A 162 17.15 -4.34 13.32
CA ALA A 162 15.96 -4.00 12.58
C ALA A 162 16.05 -2.57 12.07
N THR A 163 16.05 -2.38 10.75
CA THR A 163 16.11 -1.07 10.10
C THR A 163 14.80 -0.81 9.37
N PHE A 164 14.11 0.26 9.78
CA PHE A 164 12.88 0.71 9.16
C PHE A 164 13.14 1.97 8.33
N GLY A 165 12.57 2.02 7.14
CA GLY A 165 12.73 3.17 6.26
C GLY A 165 11.67 3.27 5.18
N ALA A 166 11.65 4.41 4.51
CA ALA A 166 10.84 4.64 3.32
C ALA A 166 11.58 4.10 2.09
N VAL A 167 10.85 3.39 1.23
CA VAL A 167 11.32 2.98 -0.08
C VAL A 167 10.63 3.85 -1.11
N SER A 168 11.44 4.56 -1.89
CA SER A 168 10.96 5.28 -3.07
C SER A 168 11.34 4.49 -4.31
N PRO A 169 10.35 4.06 -5.12
CA PRO A 169 10.62 3.38 -6.37
C PRO A 169 11.34 4.31 -7.35
N PRO A 170 12.11 3.75 -8.30
CA PRO A 170 12.81 4.56 -9.29
C PRO A 170 11.80 5.31 -10.17
N ASP A 171 12.07 6.58 -10.44
CA ASP A 171 11.35 7.29 -11.49
C ASP A 171 11.73 6.74 -12.89
N ILE A 172 10.99 7.13 -13.92
CA ILE A 172 11.24 6.64 -15.30
C ILE A 172 12.68 6.97 -15.75
N SER A 173 13.19 8.14 -15.39
CA SER A 173 14.56 8.54 -15.75
C SER A 173 15.62 7.72 -15.00
N ASP A 174 15.33 7.29 -13.78
CA ASP A 174 16.19 6.44 -12.96
C ASP A 174 16.16 5.00 -13.45
N PHE A 175 15.00 4.48 -13.86
CA PHE A 175 14.87 3.17 -14.49
C PHE A 175 15.63 3.09 -15.83
N GLU A 176 15.50 4.10 -16.70
CA GLU A 176 16.24 4.18 -17.96
C GLU A 176 17.77 4.22 -17.76
N ARG A 177 18.22 4.72 -16.59
CA ARG A 177 19.63 4.74 -16.18
C ARG A 177 20.05 3.49 -15.39
N GLY A 178 19.18 2.49 -15.26
CA GLY A 178 19.44 1.24 -14.54
C GLY A 178 19.52 1.39 -13.01
N LYS A 179 18.99 2.47 -12.44
CA LYS A 179 18.94 2.65 -11.00
C LYS A 179 17.77 1.87 -10.40
N SER A 180 18.02 1.29 -9.23
CA SER A 180 17.02 0.57 -8.43
C SER A 180 16.26 1.51 -7.50
N GLU A 181 15.32 0.93 -6.75
CA GLU A 181 14.65 1.59 -5.63
C GLU A 181 15.65 2.23 -4.67
N SER A 182 15.27 3.37 -4.09
CA SER A 182 16.04 4.05 -3.06
C SER A 182 15.44 3.79 -1.69
N PHE A 183 16.30 3.48 -0.72
CA PHE A 183 15.89 3.24 0.66
C PHE A 183 16.41 4.37 1.56
N GLN A 184 15.50 5.04 2.26
CA GLN A 184 15.81 6.08 3.24
C GLN A 184 15.56 5.55 4.65
N PRO A 185 16.62 5.18 5.41
CA PRO A 185 16.48 4.73 6.78
C PRO A 185 15.88 5.83 7.66
N MET A 186 14.89 5.48 8.47
CA MET A 186 14.23 6.40 9.41
C MET A 186 14.64 6.11 10.85
N PHE A 187 14.62 4.84 11.25
CA PHE A 187 15.06 4.41 12.58
C PHE A 187 15.55 2.97 12.55
N SER A 188 16.38 2.63 13.53
CA SER A 188 16.91 1.28 13.70
C SER A 188 16.95 0.85 15.15
N TYR A 189 16.72 -0.43 15.41
CA TYR A 189 16.80 -1.03 16.74
C TYR A 189 17.69 -2.27 16.71
N ASP A 190 18.53 -2.42 17.73
CA ASP A 190 19.40 -3.58 17.92
C ASP A 190 18.84 -4.46 19.04
N PHE A 191 18.59 -5.73 18.73
CA PHE A 191 18.13 -6.73 19.69
C PHE A 191 19.17 -7.82 19.88
N SER A 192 19.46 -8.16 21.13
CA SER A 192 20.29 -9.29 21.53
C SER A 192 19.56 -10.08 22.61
N LEU A 193 19.58 -11.41 22.52
CA LEU A 193 19.17 -12.25 23.65
C LEU A 193 20.09 -11.94 24.84
N ARG A 194 19.51 -11.62 26.00
CA ARG A 194 20.30 -11.53 27.23
C ARG A 194 20.92 -12.90 27.46
N GLU A 195 22.25 -12.95 27.61
CA GLU A 195 22.89 -14.14 28.16
C GLU A 195 22.23 -14.43 29.51
N GLU A 196 21.62 -15.60 29.62
CA GLU A 196 21.22 -16.15 30.90
C GLU A 196 22.52 -16.34 31.68
N LYS A 197 22.81 -15.42 32.61
CA LYS A 197 23.84 -15.66 33.62
C LYS A 197 23.39 -16.87 34.42
N ARG A 198 23.90 -18.04 34.06
CA ARG A 198 23.81 -19.26 34.85
C ARG A 198 24.83 -19.21 35.98
#